data_AF-A0A923Q5G6-F1
#
_entry.id   AF-A0A923Q5G6-F1
#
_cell.length_a   1.000
_cell.length_b   1.000
_cell.length_c   1.000
_cell.angle_alpha   90.00
_cell.angle_beta   90.00
_cell.angle_gamma   90.00
#
_symmetry.space_group_name_H-M   'P 1'
#
loop_
_entity.id
_entity.type
_entity.pdbx_description
1 polymer ?
#
loop_
_entity_poly.entity_id
_entity_poly.type
_entity_poly.pdbx_seq_one_letter_code
_entity_poly.pdbx_strand_id
1 'polypeptide(L)'
;RSYVLPHSARVLAAVADVPRIHFGVGTGELLHDMGQAGADVVGVDWRVPLSGAVPRIGPGKAVQGNLDPTLVFAPDDVIAAKVRETLEEGAAAEGHIFNLGHGVLPETDPDKLLRVVELVHAGL
;
A
#
# COMPACT_ATOMS: atom_id res chain seq x y z
N ARG A 1 -16.69 -11.36 6.03
CA ARG A 1 -16.69 -12.53 5.12
C ARG A 1 -17.98 -12.69 4.31
N SER A 2 -19.14 -13.03 4.88
CA SER A 2 -20.35 -13.44 4.10
C SER A 2 -20.89 -12.44 3.06
N TYR A 3 -20.78 -11.13 3.30
CA TYR A 3 -21.47 -10.11 2.50
C TYR A 3 -20.55 -9.22 1.64
N VAL A 4 -19.23 -9.45 1.66
CA VAL A 4 -18.27 -8.60 0.94
C VAL A 4 -17.30 -9.46 0.15
N LEU A 5 -16.62 -10.41 0.81
CA LEU A 5 -15.60 -11.24 0.19
C LEU A 5 -16.08 -11.96 -1.10
N PRO A 6 -17.29 -12.58 -1.14
CA PRO A 6 -17.78 -13.20 -2.39
C PRO A 6 -17.93 -12.20 -3.54
N HIS A 7 -18.30 -10.95 -3.24
CA HIS A 7 -18.47 -9.91 -4.26
C HIS A 7 -17.11 -9.39 -4.75
N SER A 8 -16.15 -9.15 -3.85
CA SER A 8 -14.77 -8.81 -4.23
C SER A 8 -14.16 -9.89 -5.12
N ALA A 9 -14.30 -11.17 -4.71
CA ALA A 9 -13.76 -12.29 -5.47
C ALA A 9 -14.37 -12.41 -6.86
N ARG A 10 -15.69 -12.21 -6.98
CA ARG A 10 -16.37 -12.20 -8.29
C ARG A 10 -15.85 -11.09 -9.21
N VAL A 11 -15.64 -9.87 -8.68
CA VAL A 11 -15.13 -8.75 -9.48
C VAL A 11 -13.69 -9.02 -9.93
N LEU A 12 -12.82 -9.45 -9.02
CA LEU A 12 -11.41 -9.74 -9.31
C LEU A 12 -11.25 -10.91 -10.29
N ALA A 13 -12.11 -11.94 -10.19
CA ALA A 13 -12.09 -13.06 -11.12
C ALA A 13 -12.54 -12.69 -12.55
N ALA A 14 -13.44 -11.70 -12.70
CA ALA A 14 -13.94 -11.27 -13.99
C ALA A 14 -12.90 -10.55 -14.87
N VAL A 15 -11.77 -10.14 -14.29
CA VAL A 15 -10.67 -9.41 -14.94
C VAL A 15 -9.31 -10.09 -14.67
N ALA A 16 -9.29 -11.42 -14.61
CA ALA A 16 -8.13 -12.21 -14.21
C ALA A 16 -6.96 -12.22 -15.21
N ASP A 17 -7.12 -11.57 -16.37
CA ASP A 17 -6.11 -11.46 -17.43
C ASP A 17 -5.10 -10.31 -17.21
N VAL A 18 -5.30 -9.50 -16.16
CA VAL A 18 -4.41 -8.40 -15.78
C VAL A 18 -4.07 -8.46 -14.28
N PRO A 19 -2.98 -7.82 -13.81
CA PRO A 19 -2.70 -7.69 -12.38
C PRO A 19 -3.80 -6.93 -11.64
N ARG A 20 -4.21 -7.42 -10.47
CA ARG A 20 -5.31 -6.84 -9.69
C ARG A 20 -4.87 -6.45 -8.29
N ILE A 21 -5.23 -5.23 -7.91
CA ILE A 21 -4.93 -4.66 -6.59
C ILE A 21 -6.23 -4.56 -5.79
N HIS A 22 -6.26 -5.10 -4.57
CA HIS A 22 -7.36 -4.88 -3.64
C HIS A 22 -6.91 -3.97 -2.50
N PHE A 23 -7.54 -2.81 -2.38
CA PHE A 23 -7.22 -1.79 -1.39
C PHE A 23 -8.45 -1.37 -0.59
N GLY A 24 -8.23 -0.96 0.65
CA GLY A 24 -9.22 -0.40 1.56
C GLY A 24 -8.51 0.39 2.67
N VAL A 25 -9.25 1.33 3.27
CA VAL A 25 -8.74 2.20 4.34
C VAL A 25 -9.37 1.75 5.65
N GLY A 26 -8.56 1.63 6.71
CA GLY A 26 -9.01 1.08 7.98
C GLY A 26 -9.28 -0.43 7.90
N THR A 27 -8.65 -1.13 6.96
CA THR A 27 -8.90 -2.55 6.68
C THR A 27 -7.78 -3.47 7.18
N GLY A 28 -6.97 -3.00 8.15
CA GLY A 28 -5.84 -3.75 8.70
C GLY A 28 -6.16 -5.17 9.20
N GLU A 29 -7.36 -5.36 9.77
CA GLU A 29 -7.83 -6.67 10.26
C GLU A 29 -8.50 -7.51 9.16
N LEU A 30 -8.68 -6.95 7.96
CA LEU A 30 -9.27 -7.61 6.80
C LEU A 30 -8.22 -8.00 5.74
N LEU A 31 -6.94 -7.68 5.96
CA LEU A 31 -5.86 -7.90 4.99
C LEU A 31 -5.78 -9.36 4.51
N HIS A 32 -5.95 -10.31 5.41
CA HIS A 32 -6.00 -11.73 5.05
C HIS A 32 -7.16 -12.02 4.08
N ASP A 33 -8.38 -11.57 4.41
CA ASP A 33 -9.57 -11.79 3.58
C ASP A 33 -9.45 -11.08 2.22
N MET A 34 -8.86 -9.88 2.18
CA MET A 34 -8.59 -9.15 0.94
C MET A 34 -7.63 -9.92 0.03
N GLY A 35 -6.58 -10.52 0.60
CA GLY A 35 -5.66 -11.39 -0.15
C GLY A 35 -6.34 -12.66 -0.68
N GLN A 36 -7.25 -13.25 0.09
CA GLN A 36 -8.04 -14.43 -0.32
C GLN A 36 -9.09 -14.13 -1.39
N ALA A 37 -9.40 -12.86 -1.66
CA ALA A 37 -10.34 -12.49 -2.72
C ALA A 37 -9.78 -12.72 -4.13
N GLY A 38 -8.53 -13.17 -4.27
CA GLY A 38 -7.90 -13.41 -5.58
C GLY A 38 -7.16 -12.19 -6.14
N ALA A 39 -6.78 -11.24 -5.29
CA ALA A 39 -5.91 -10.14 -5.67
C ALA A 39 -4.47 -10.63 -5.86
N ASP A 40 -3.71 -9.98 -6.73
CA ASP A 40 -2.27 -10.23 -6.93
C ASP A 40 -1.43 -9.33 -6.01
N VAL A 41 -1.97 -8.13 -5.72
CA VAL A 41 -1.40 -7.15 -4.80
C VAL A 41 -2.45 -6.75 -3.77
N VAL A 42 -2.04 -6.63 -2.49
CA VAL A 42 -2.91 -6.06 -1.45
C VAL A 42 -2.40 -4.67 -1.07
N GLY A 43 -3.27 -3.67 -1.20
CA GLY A 43 -2.99 -2.32 -0.73
C GLY A 43 -3.16 -2.21 0.77
N VAL A 44 -2.22 -1.57 1.43
CA VAL A 44 -2.18 -1.36 2.88
C VAL A 44 -2.29 0.13 3.17
N ASP A 45 -3.15 0.53 4.12
CA ASP A 45 -3.20 1.91 4.59
C ASP A 45 -2.11 2.21 5.63
N TRP A 46 -1.86 3.50 5.90
CA TRP A 46 -0.72 3.96 6.70
C TRP A 46 -0.78 3.60 8.19
N ARG A 47 -1.91 3.09 8.70
CA ARG A 47 -2.07 2.74 10.12
C ARG A 47 -1.47 1.38 10.47
N VAL A 48 -1.15 0.56 9.47
CA VAL A 48 -0.53 -0.76 9.66
C VAL A 48 0.84 -0.73 9.04
N PRO A 49 1.94 -0.82 9.82
CA PRO A 49 3.28 -0.94 9.27
C PRO A 49 3.38 -2.11 8.29
N LEU A 50 4.14 -1.99 7.20
CA LEU A 50 4.22 -3.06 6.19
C LEU A 50 4.82 -4.33 6.79
N SER A 51 5.74 -4.17 7.74
CA SER A 51 6.31 -5.25 8.56
C SER A 51 5.25 -6.10 9.28
N GLY A 52 4.15 -5.48 9.70
CA GLY A 52 2.99 -6.15 10.29
C GLY A 52 1.93 -6.59 9.27
N ALA A 53 1.83 -5.92 8.12
CA ALA A 53 0.83 -6.21 7.09
C ALA A 53 1.18 -7.45 6.24
N VAL A 54 2.44 -7.57 5.80
CA VAL A 54 2.94 -8.68 4.97
C VAL A 54 2.57 -10.06 5.56
N PRO A 55 2.88 -10.38 6.82
CA PRO A 55 2.52 -11.69 7.39
C PRO A 55 0.99 -11.89 7.54
N ARG A 56 0.20 -10.81 7.69
CA ARG A 56 -1.28 -10.91 7.78
C ARG A 56 -1.91 -11.22 6.43
N ILE A 57 -1.35 -10.68 5.34
CA ILE A 57 -1.81 -10.93 3.97
C ILE A 57 -1.59 -12.39 3.59
N GLY A 58 -0.42 -12.93 3.95
CA GLY A 58 0.00 -14.28 3.60
C GLY A 58 0.85 -14.33 2.33
N PRO A 59 1.37 -15.52 1.98
CA PRO A 59 2.34 -15.69 0.89
C PRO A 59 1.69 -15.54 -0.51
N GLY A 60 2.51 -15.32 -1.54
CA GLY A 60 2.04 -15.29 -2.94
C GLY A 60 1.40 -13.97 -3.35
N LYS A 61 1.72 -12.87 -2.65
CA LYS A 61 1.12 -11.54 -2.81
C LYS A 61 2.18 -10.46 -2.69
N ALA A 62 2.16 -9.51 -3.62
CA ALA A 62 2.85 -8.25 -3.45
C ALA A 62 2.03 -7.29 -2.55
N VAL A 63 2.68 -6.25 -2.05
CA VAL A 63 2.04 -5.17 -1.28
C VAL A 63 2.11 -3.83 -2.01
N GLN A 64 1.11 -2.98 -1.81
CA GLN A 64 1.12 -1.58 -2.25
C GLN A 64 0.91 -0.63 -1.07
N GLY A 65 1.70 0.44 -1.00
CA GLY A 65 1.60 1.48 0.03
C GLY A 65 2.92 1.74 0.77
N ASN A 66 2.91 2.35 1.95
CA ASN A 66 1.73 2.89 2.61
C ASN A 66 1.99 4.20 3.36
N LEU A 67 2.83 5.07 2.80
CA LEU A 67 3.19 6.36 3.40
C LEU A 67 1.94 7.16 3.80
N ASP A 68 1.91 7.70 5.02
CA ASP A 68 0.80 8.57 5.47
C ASP A 68 0.70 9.80 4.53
N PRO A 69 -0.48 10.04 3.92
CA PRO A 69 -0.66 11.16 2.98
C PRO A 69 -0.42 12.53 3.61
N THR A 70 -0.48 12.66 4.94
CA THR A 70 -0.21 13.92 5.65
C THR A 70 1.29 14.22 5.79
N LEU A 71 2.17 13.23 5.60
CA LEU A 71 3.62 13.44 5.71
C LEU A 71 4.18 14.38 4.65
N VAL A 72 3.47 14.57 3.54
CA VAL A 72 3.85 15.54 2.49
C VAL A 72 3.91 16.98 3.02
N PHE A 73 3.31 17.28 4.18
CA PHE A 73 3.39 18.59 4.83
C PHE A 73 4.56 18.73 5.81
N ALA A 74 5.30 17.65 6.05
CA ALA A 74 6.44 17.65 6.96
C ALA A 74 7.69 18.29 6.32
N PRO A 75 8.70 18.64 7.13
CA PRO A 75 10.04 18.95 6.65
C PRO A 75 10.64 17.82 5.79
N ASP A 76 11.52 18.15 4.85
CA ASP A 76 12.03 17.20 3.86
C ASP A 76 12.84 16.05 4.45
N ASP A 77 13.55 16.29 5.55
CA ASP A 77 14.29 15.27 6.29
C ASP A 77 13.35 14.23 6.92
N VAL A 78 12.19 14.67 7.41
CA VAL A 78 11.15 13.79 7.94
C VAL A 78 10.53 12.95 6.83
N ILE A 79 10.23 13.56 5.68
CA ILE A 79 9.73 12.86 4.49
C ILE A 79 10.75 11.79 4.06
N ALA A 80 12.02 12.16 3.94
CA ALA A 80 13.08 11.23 3.54
C ALA A 80 13.24 10.07 4.52
N ALA A 81 13.19 10.33 5.83
CA ALA A 81 13.24 9.26 6.83
C ALA A 81 12.05 8.29 6.71
N LYS A 82 10.83 8.81 6.52
CA LYS A 82 9.63 7.99 6.39
C LYS A 82 9.54 7.22 5.07
N VAL A 83 10.03 7.79 3.97
CA VAL A 83 10.16 7.06 2.70
C VAL A 83 11.10 5.87 2.87
N ARG A 84 12.29 6.08 3.45
CA ARG A 84 13.26 5.01 3.73
C ARG A 84 12.67 3.91 4.58
N GLU A 85 12.06 4.27 5.72
CA GLU A 85 11.41 3.31 6.63
C GLU A 85 10.37 2.47 5.88
N THR A 86 9.53 3.10 5.07
CA THR A 86 8.49 2.39 4.29
C THR A 86 9.10 1.43 3.25
N LEU A 87 10.21 1.81 2.60
CA LEU A 87 10.93 0.95 1.66
C LEU A 87 11.58 -0.24 2.37
N GLU A 88 12.21 -0.01 3.53
CA GLU A 88 12.82 -1.06 4.35
C GLU A 88 11.77 -2.08 4.83
N GLU A 89 10.62 -1.62 5.29
CA GLU A 89 9.53 -2.51 5.70
C GLU A 89 8.93 -3.27 4.51
N GLY A 90 8.79 -2.62 3.36
CA GLY A 90 8.26 -3.22 2.14
C GLY A 90 9.19 -4.25 1.51
N ALA A 91 10.51 -4.17 1.76
CA ALA A 91 11.50 -5.11 1.24
C ALA A 91 11.31 -6.56 1.72
N ALA A 92 10.55 -6.78 2.79
CA ALA A 92 10.19 -8.11 3.28
C ALA A 92 9.06 -8.78 2.47
N ALA A 93 8.35 -8.03 1.61
CA ALA A 93 7.30 -8.56 0.76
C ALA A 93 7.85 -9.24 -0.50
N GLU A 94 7.05 -10.12 -1.11
CA GLU A 94 7.39 -10.74 -2.41
C GLU A 94 7.55 -9.70 -3.54
N GLY A 95 6.82 -8.59 -3.42
CA GLY A 95 7.00 -7.40 -4.23
C GLY A 95 6.40 -6.18 -3.52
N HIS A 96 6.97 -5.01 -3.74
CA HIS A 96 6.54 -3.76 -3.12
C HIS A 96 6.32 -2.67 -4.16
N ILE A 97 5.09 -2.18 -4.25
CA ILE A 97 4.73 -0.97 -4.98
C ILE A 97 4.60 0.16 -3.96
N PHE A 98 5.61 1.02 -3.86
CA PHE A 98 5.52 2.19 -2.99
C PHE A 98 4.33 3.06 -3.42
N ASN A 99 3.52 3.46 -2.45
CA ASN A 99 2.42 4.41 -2.65
C ASN A 99 2.08 5.09 -1.32
N LEU A 100 1.25 6.12 -1.38
CA LEU A 100 0.57 6.62 -0.19
C LEU A 100 -0.44 5.58 0.34
N GLY A 101 -0.71 5.62 1.64
CA GLY A 101 -1.74 4.81 2.29
C GLY A 101 -3.18 5.31 2.07
N HIS A 102 -3.36 6.42 1.34
CA HIS A 102 -4.63 6.96 0.86
C HIS A 102 -4.36 7.90 -0.33
N GLY A 103 -5.43 8.37 -0.99
CA GLY A 103 -5.34 9.45 -1.95
C GLY A 103 -4.72 10.73 -1.39
N VAL A 104 -4.03 11.44 -2.28
CA VAL A 104 -3.41 12.75 -2.08
C VAL A 104 -4.43 13.77 -1.54
N LEU A 105 -4.01 14.61 -0.60
CA LEU A 105 -4.85 15.67 -0.04
C LEU A 105 -4.89 16.88 -1.00
N PRO A 106 -6.04 17.55 -1.18
CA PRO A 106 -6.17 18.64 -2.15
C PRO A 106 -5.16 19.78 -1.96
N GLU A 107 -4.72 20.02 -0.74
CA GLU A 107 -3.80 21.09 -0.35
C GLU A 107 -2.32 20.70 -0.52
N THR A 108 -2.05 19.48 -1.02
CA THR A 108 -0.67 18.99 -1.21
C THR A 108 0.04 19.80 -2.28
N ASP A 109 1.20 20.33 -1.93
CA ASP A 109 2.14 20.92 -2.90
C ASP A 109 2.67 19.81 -3.83
N PRO A 110 2.48 19.91 -5.16
CA PRO A 110 3.00 18.93 -6.12
C PRO A 110 4.51 18.70 -6.00
N ASP A 111 5.30 19.71 -5.61
CA ASP A 111 6.75 19.59 -5.47
C ASP A 111 7.13 18.64 -4.32
N LYS A 112 6.29 18.55 -3.28
CA LYS A 112 6.45 17.56 -2.20
C LYS A 112 6.23 16.13 -2.69
N LEU A 113 5.27 15.91 -3.60
CA LEU A 113 5.04 14.60 -4.21
C LEU A 113 6.17 14.22 -5.15
N LEU A 114 6.66 15.17 -5.96
CA LEU A 114 7.84 14.95 -6.79
C LEU A 114 9.03 14.53 -5.93
N ARG A 115 9.24 15.20 -4.79
CA ARG A 115 10.32 14.85 -3.87
C ARG A 115 10.19 13.42 -3.32
N VAL A 116 8.99 12.98 -2.95
CA VAL A 116 8.74 11.59 -2.53
C VAL A 116 9.11 10.62 -3.66
N VAL A 117 8.70 10.90 -4.89
CA VAL A 117 9.02 10.06 -6.06
C VAL A 117 10.54 9.97 -6.29
N GLU A 118 11.26 11.09 -6.21
CA GLU A 118 12.71 11.12 -6.32
C GLU A 118 13.39 10.26 -5.24
N LEU A 119 12.94 10.38 -3.99
CA LEU A 119 13.47 9.61 -2.87
C LEU A 119 13.26 8.09 -3.08
N VAL A 120 12.07 7.70 -3.53
CA VAL A 120 11.74 6.30 -3.82
C VAL A 120 12.65 5.74 -4.93
N HIS A 121 12.83 6.47 -6.03
CA HIS A 121 13.67 6.01 -7.14
C HIS A 121 15.17 6.04 -6.86
N ALA A 122 15.62 6.86 -5.90
CA ALA A 122 17.01 6.86 -5.47
C ALA A 122 17.38 5.62 -4.64
N GLY A 123 16.39 4.84 -4.19
CA GLY A 123 16.60 3.66 -3.33
C GLY A 123 17.21 4.02 -1.97
N LEU A 124 16.90 5.23 -1.48
CA LEU A 124 17.48 5.85 -0.30
C LEU A 124 16.76 5.52 1.00
#